data_AF-A0A1G0L846-F1
#
_entry.id   AF-A0A1G0L846-F1
#
_cell.length_a   1.000
_cell.length_b   1.000
_cell.length_c   1.000
_cell.angle_alpha   90.00
_cell.angle_beta   90.00
_cell.angle_gamma   90.00
#
_symmetry.space_group_name_H-M   'P 1'
#
loop_
_entity.id
_entity.type
_entity.pdbx_description
1 polymer ?
#
loop_
_entity_poly.entity_id
_entity_poly.type
_entity_poly.pdbx_seq_one_letter_code
_entity_poly.pdbx_strand_id
1 'polypeptide(L)' 'MKLRFFADPVAGKTRLLAECVHRIMVDPSLPERELERMVPDGHPGRALLDSVLTRIAGEKREP' A
#
# COMPACT_ATOMS: atom_id res chain seq x y z
N MET A 1 -0.99 -7.91 8.61
CA MET A 1 -0.59 -6.69 7.86
C MET A 1 -0.78 -7.00 6.38
N LYS A 2 -1.26 -6.03 5.59
CA LYS A 2 -1.54 -6.19 4.16
C LYS A 2 -0.98 -4.98 3.41
N LEU A 3 -0.29 -5.22 2.30
CA LEU A 3 0.06 -4.18 1.33
C LEU A 3 -0.98 -4.17 0.23
N ARG A 4 -1.47 -2.99 -0.15
CA ARG A 4 -2.36 -2.81 -1.29
C ARG A 4 -1.77 -1.79 -2.25
N PHE A 5 -1.97 -2.04 -3.53
CA PHE A 5 -1.50 -1.19 -4.61
C PHE A 5 -2.67 -0.90 -5.55
N PHE A 6 -2.84 0.35 -5.94
CA PHE A 6 -3.88 0.80 -6.85
C PHE A 6 -3.25 1.54 -8.02
N ALA A 7 -3.68 1.19 -9.23
CA ALA A 7 -3.38 1.95 -10.43
C ALA A 7 -4.43 3.05 -10.58
N ASP A 8 -4.07 4.29 -10.27
CA ASP A 8 -4.94 5.46 -10.37
C ASP A 8 -4.70 6.17 -11.72
N PRO A 9 -5.66 6.12 -12.66
CA PRO A 9 -5.54 6.80 -13.94
C PRO A 9 -5.68 8.31 -13.76
N VAL A 10 -4.58 9.05 -13.98
CA VAL A 10 -4.57 10.51 -14.07
C VAL A 10 -4.32 10.93 -15.52
N ALA A 11 -4.77 12.12 -15.93
CA ALA A 11 -4.71 12.53 -17.33
C ALA A 11 -3.29 12.35 -17.93
N GLY A 12 -3.17 11.41 -18.87
CA GLY A 12 -1.91 11.10 -19.58
C GLY A 12 -0.90 10.20 -18.85
N LYS A 13 -1.19 9.70 -17.63
CA LYS A 13 -0.29 8.76 -16.92
C LYS A 13 -1.02 7.94 -15.85
N THR A 14 -0.45 6.80 -15.48
CA THR A 14 -0.96 6.03 -14.32
C THR A 14 -0.12 6.35 -13.09
N ARG A 15 -0.78 6.75 -12.00
CA ARG A 15 -0.15 6.91 -10.68
C ARG A 15 -0.35 5.63 -9.88
N LEU A 16 0.73 5.08 -9.34
CA LEU A 16 0.64 3.98 -8.37
C LEU A 16 0.38 4.58 -6.99
N LEU A 17 -0.73 4.20 -6.37
CA LEU A 17 -1.01 4.46 -4.96
C LEU A 17 -0.76 3.18 -4.18
N ALA A 18 -0.26 3.31 -2.95
CA ALA A 18 -0.01 2.15 -2.11
C ALA A 18 -0.34 2.41 -0.65
N GLU A 19 -0.85 1.39 0.02
CA GLU A 19 -1.26 1.42 1.42
C GLU A 19 -0.64 0.24 2.17
N CYS A 20 -0.20 0.47 3.41
CA CYS A 20 0.15 -0.58 4.36
C CYS A 20 -0.84 -0.53 5.52
N VAL A 21 -1.66 -1.56 5.63
CA VAL A 21 -2.75 -1.60 6.62
C VAL A 21 -2.63 -2.79 7.56
N HIS A 22 -3.24 -2.66 8.73
CA HIS A 22 -3.48 -3.75 9.65
C HIS A 22 -4.95 -3.77 10.08
N ARG A 23 -5.46 -4.96 10.35
CA ARG A 23 -6.81 -5.15 10.86
C ARG A 23 -6.81 -4.90 12.36
N ILE A 24 -7.68 -4.01 12.84
CA ILE A 24 -7.77 -3.65 14.26
C ILE A 24 -8.68 -4.60 15.05
N MET A 25 -9.62 -5.26 14.36
CA MET A 25 -10.63 -6.13 14.96
C MET A 25 -11.12 -7.16 13.94
N VAL A 26 -11.48 -8.36 14.41
CA VAL A 26 -12.11 -9.38 13.57
C VAL A 26 -13.61 -9.42 13.84
N ASP A 27 -14.37 -8.83 12.94
CA ASP A 27 -15.83 -8.93 12.88
C ASP A 27 -16.22 -9.50 11.50
N PRO A 28 -16.85 -10.68 11.42
CA PRO A 28 -17.31 -11.28 10.17
C PRO A 28 -18.52 -10.59 9.53
N SER A 29 -19.25 -9.76 10.28
CA SER A 29 -20.42 -9.03 9.77
C SER A 29 -20.03 -7.80 8.95
N LEU A 30 -18.79 -7.33 9.09
CA LEU A 30 -18.27 -6.15 8.38
C LEU A 30 -17.23 -6.56 7.33
N PRO A 31 -17.18 -5.86 6.19
CA PRO A 31 -16.09 -6.04 5.24
C PRO A 31 -14.74 -5.78 5.89
N GLU A 32 -13.73 -6.58 5.55
CA GLU A 32 -12.38 -6.47 6.13
C GLU A 32 -11.83 -5.03 6.05
N ARG A 33 -12.11 -4.33 4.94
CA ARG A 33 -11.64 -2.96 4.68
C ARG A 33 -12.11 -1.94 5.72
N GLU A 34 -13.30 -2.09 6.26
CA GLU A 34 -13.83 -1.14 7.27
C GLU A 34 -13.10 -1.28 8.60
N LEU A 35 -12.54 -2.46 8.84
CA LEU A 35 -11.77 -2.84 10.04
C LEU A 35 -10.26 -2.69 9.85
N GLU A 36 -9.82 -2.15 8.71
CA GLU A 36 -8.41 -1.88 8.42
C GLU A 36 -8.05 -0.43 8.77
N ARG A 37 -6.85 -0.24 9.31
CA ARG A 37 -6.24 1.07 9.54
C ARG A 37 -4.84 1.11 8.96
N MET A 38 -4.40 2.30 8.56
CA MET A 38 -3.01 2.53 8.17
C MET A 38 -2.11 2.21 9.35
N VAL A 39 -1.03 1.48 9.09
CA VAL A 39 -0.02 1.26 10.13
C VAL A 39 0.59 2.60 10.54
N PRO A 40 0.96 2.79 11.81
CA PRO A 40 1.63 4.00 12.26
C PRO A 40 3.02 4.11 11.63
N ASP A 41 3.57 5.33 11.66
CA ASP A 41 4.93 5.59 11.22
C ASP A 41 5.94 4.77 12.05
N GLY A 42 7.00 4.29 11.40
CA GLY A 42 8.01 3.42 12.02
C GLY A 42 7.63 1.94 12.09
N HIS A 43 6.39 1.55 11.74
CA HIS A 43 6.01 0.14 11.68
C HIS A 43 6.82 -0.62 10.59
N PRO A 44 7.32 -1.84 10.84
CA PRO A 44 8.14 -2.59 9.86
C PRO A 44 7.46 -2.79 8.49
N GLY A 45 6.14 -2.92 8.49
CA GLY A 45 5.33 -3.00 7.28
C GLY A 45 5.43 -1.76 6.38
N ARG A 46 5.64 -0.57 6.96
CA ARG A 46 5.87 0.65 6.20
C ARG A 46 7.23 0.61 5.51
N ALA A 47 8.28 0.17 6.22
CA ALA A 47 9.60 -0.01 5.63
C ALA A 47 9.60 -1.01 4.47
N LEU A 48 8.82 -2.09 4.58
CA LEU A 48 8.61 -3.04 3.49
C LEU A 48 7.89 -2.39 2.30
N LEU A 49 6.86 -1.58 2.53
CA LEU A 49 6.18 -0.87 1.46
C LEU A 49 7.14 0.08 0.72
N ASP A 50 7.93 0.84 1.48
CA ASP A 50 8.87 1.82 0.92
C ASP A 50 9.98 1.13 0.10
N SER A 51 10.45 -0.06 0.53
CA SER A 51 11.45 -0.82 -0.22
C SER A 51 10.90 -1.35 -1.55
N VAL A 52 9.65 -1.81 -1.58
CA VAL A 52 8.96 -2.24 -2.81
C VAL A 52 8.81 -1.06 -3.77
N LEU A 53 8.33 0.09 -3.28
CA LEU A 53 8.17 1.30 -4.12
C LEU A 53 9.51 1.80 -4.66
N THR A 54 10.56 1.76 -3.85
CA THR A 54 11.92 2.13 -4.27
C THR A 54 12.42 1.22 -5.39
N ARG A 55 12.21 -0.09 -5.26
CA ARG A 55 12.59 -1.06 -6.28
C ARG A 55 11.85 -0.82 -7.60
N ILE A 56 10.53 -0.65 -7.55
CA ILE A 56 9.70 -0.39 -8.74
C ILE A 56 10.11 0.93 -9.42
N ALA A 57 10.45 1.95 -8.64
CA ALA A 57 10.94 3.23 -9.18
C ALA A 57 12.34 3.11 -9.79
N GLY A 58 13.21 2.26 -9.21
CA GLY A 58 14.55 1.97 -9.72
C GLY A 58 14.53 1.16 -11.03
N GLU A 59 13.63 0.18 -11.15
CA GLU A 59 13.44 -0.62 -12.38
C GLU A 59 12.94 0.23 -13.57
N LYS A 60 12.34 1.41 -13.33
CA LYS A 60 12.00 2.37 -14.39
C LYS A 60 13.20 3.14 -14.96
N ARG A 61 14.42 2.97 -14.42
CA ARG A 61 15.65 3.62 -14.88
C ARG A 61 16.57 2.63 -15.61
N GLU A 62 16.12 2.05 -16.71
CA GLU A 62 17.02 1.56 -17.75
C GLU A 62 16.49 2.03 -19.12
N PRO A 63 17.32 2.71 -19.94
CA PRO A 63 16.95 3.17 -21.28
C PRO A 63 16.85 2.04 -22.30
#